data_AF-A0A3N5VCI3-F1
#
_entry.id   AF-A0A3N5VCI3-F1
#
_cell.length_a   1.000
_cell.length_b   1.000
_cell.length_c   1.000
_cell.angle_alpha   90.00
_cell.angle_beta   90.00
_cell.angle_gamma   90.00
#
_symmetry.space_group_name_H-M   'P 1'
#
loop_
_entity.id
_entity.type
_entity.pdbx_description
1 polymer ?
#
loop_
_entity_poly.entity_id
_entity_poly.type
_entity_poly.pdbx_seq_one_letter_code
_entity_poly.pdbx_strand_id
1 'polypeptide(L)'
;WSGHLVVDALLDPIRLKHPIVEAVLVAGLLFGFFRDRMRRHVMGIERAVGQRFFLFLVVVLLGLLSSVITAIIASLVLAEIITGLRLDKKIETRLVIVTCFSIGLGATLTPVGEPLATIAVAKLAGEPYHAGFWFLFQKLALLIIPGVVALGIVAMFLRGKEVTYAESISESKMEKLSDVFIRAGKVYLFVMALVLLGTGFQPLIDKYVIHLPTAALYWINMISAILDNATLTAAELSPKMSLIQIRSILMGLLIAGGMLIPGNIPNIICAGKLGVKSREWAVFGIPLGLAMMIVYFIVLQLI
;
A
#
# COMPACT_ATOMS: atom_id res chain seq x y z
N TRP A 1 3.81 19.53 27.55
CA TRP A 1 4.18 19.49 26.13
C TRP A 1 5.08 20.69 25.85
N SER A 2 6.36 20.49 25.54
CA SER A 2 7.28 21.59 25.23
C SER A 2 7.06 22.05 23.79
N GLY A 3 6.95 23.35 23.54
CA GLY A 3 6.75 23.91 22.20
C GLY A 3 7.85 23.50 21.19
N HIS A 4 9.03 23.13 21.69
CA HIS A 4 10.15 22.64 20.88
C HIS A 4 9.84 21.34 20.12
N LEU A 5 9.14 20.39 20.77
CA LEU A 5 8.76 19.11 20.15
C LEU A 5 7.76 19.30 19.01
N VAL A 6 6.89 20.31 19.13
CA VAL A 6 5.91 20.66 18.08
C VAL A 6 6.63 21.29 16.88
N VAL A 7 7.60 22.16 17.13
CA VAL A 7 8.39 22.81 16.06
C VAL A 7 9.30 21.82 15.33
N ASP A 8 9.97 20.91 16.04
CA ASP A 8 10.81 19.89 15.40
C ASP A 8 9.97 18.89 14.58
N ALA A 9 8.82 18.44 15.10
CA ALA A 9 7.89 17.58 14.34
C ALA A 9 7.29 18.28 13.12
N LEU A 10 7.10 19.61 13.16
CA LEU A 10 6.61 20.41 12.03
C LEU A 10 7.66 20.60 10.94
N LEU A 11 8.94 20.73 11.31
CA LEU A 11 10.01 21.08 10.37
C LEU A 11 10.74 19.85 9.81
N ASP A 12 10.77 18.72 10.51
CA ASP A 12 11.51 17.53 10.08
C ASP A 12 11.14 16.97 8.69
N PRO A 13 9.86 16.94 8.27
CA PRO A 13 9.49 16.50 6.91
C PRO A 13 9.93 17.47 5.79
N ILE A 14 10.25 18.72 6.14
CA ILE A 14 10.53 19.84 5.22
C ILE A 14 12.02 20.22 5.27
N ARG A 15 12.77 19.81 6.31
CA ARG A 15 14.21 20.08 6.45
C ARG A 15 14.97 19.48 5.26
N LEU A 16 15.84 20.30 4.65
CA LEU A 16 16.65 20.02 3.45
C LEU A 16 17.43 18.68 3.44
N LYS A 17 17.60 18.01 4.58
CA LYS A 17 18.29 16.70 4.66
C LYS A 17 17.47 15.56 4.05
N HIS A 18 16.13 15.64 4.03
CA HIS A 18 15.26 14.60 3.49
C HIS A 18 14.07 15.22 2.75
N PRO A 19 14.18 15.48 1.42
CA PRO A 19 13.14 16.14 0.64
C PRO A 19 11.96 15.21 0.32
N ILE A 20 11.35 14.62 1.35
CA ILE A 20 10.24 13.68 1.22
C ILE A 20 9.04 14.42 0.62
N VAL A 21 8.73 15.61 1.13
CA VAL A 21 7.59 16.42 0.66
C VAL A 21 7.76 16.84 -0.80
N GLU A 22 8.96 17.27 -1.20
CA GLU A 22 9.26 17.67 -2.58
C GLU A 22 9.19 16.47 -3.54
N ALA A 23 9.75 15.32 -3.15
CA ALA A 23 9.69 14.11 -3.96
C ALA A 23 8.25 13.61 -4.16
N VAL A 24 7.42 13.63 -3.10
CA VAL A 24 5.99 13.29 -3.15
C VAL A 24 5.24 14.25 -4.07
N LEU A 25 5.52 15.55 -3.98
CA LEU A 25 4.88 16.58 -4.79
C LEU A 25 5.25 16.45 -6.27
N VAL A 26 6.54 16.30 -6.59
CA VAL A 26 7.02 16.16 -7.97
C VAL A 26 6.48 14.88 -8.61
N ALA A 27 6.50 13.75 -7.89
CA ALA A 27 5.94 12.50 -8.39
C ALA A 27 4.43 12.60 -8.65
N GLY A 28 3.69 13.23 -7.73
CA GLY A 28 2.26 13.49 -7.89
C GLY A 28 1.92 14.38 -9.09
N LEU A 29 2.69 15.45 -9.31
CA LEU A 29 2.52 16.38 -10.44
C LEU A 29 2.86 15.74 -11.79
N LEU A 30 3.99 15.03 -11.88
CA LEU A 30 4.39 14.32 -13.09
C LEU A 30 3.30 13.32 -13.49
N PHE A 31 2.73 12.58 -12.54
CA PHE A 31 1.67 11.63 -12.88
C PHE A 31 0.37 12.30 -13.35
N GLY A 32 -0.05 13.40 -12.73
CA GLY A 32 -1.25 14.14 -13.14
C GLY A 32 -1.24 14.49 -14.63
N PHE A 33 -0.05 14.74 -15.19
CA PHE A 33 0.16 15.03 -16.60
C PHE A 33 0.09 13.80 -17.52
N PHE A 34 0.51 12.61 -17.06
CA PHE A 34 0.59 11.39 -17.89
C PHE A 34 -0.63 10.46 -17.80
N ARG A 35 -1.57 10.71 -16.88
CA ARG A 35 -2.75 9.85 -16.61
C ARG A 35 -3.57 9.53 -17.88
N ASP A 36 -3.90 10.53 -18.69
CA ASP A 36 -4.76 10.36 -19.87
C ASP A 36 -4.06 9.68 -21.06
N ARG A 37 -2.72 9.65 -21.05
CA ARG A 37 -1.93 8.95 -22.08
C ARG A 37 -1.87 7.45 -21.79
N MET A 38 -1.72 7.06 -20.52
CA MET A 38 -1.65 5.64 -20.14
C MET A 38 -2.96 4.90 -20.43
N ARG A 39 -4.11 5.52 -20.13
CA ARG A 39 -5.45 4.92 -20.31
C ARG A 39 -5.71 4.37 -21.72
N ARG A 40 -5.16 5.01 -22.76
CA ARG A 40 -5.37 4.61 -24.16
C ARG A 40 -4.53 3.41 -24.62
N HIS A 41 -3.41 3.11 -23.95
CA HIS A 41 -2.49 2.07 -24.41
C HIS A 41 -2.79 0.70 -23.78
N VAL A 42 -3.42 0.65 -22.61
CA VAL A 42 -3.62 -0.61 -21.87
C VAL A 42 -4.53 -1.59 -22.62
N MET A 43 -5.57 -1.12 -23.30
CA MET A 43 -6.48 -1.98 -24.07
C MET A 43 -5.84 -2.59 -25.34
N GLY A 44 -4.77 -1.98 -25.87
CA GLY A 44 -4.04 -2.53 -27.02
C GLY A 44 -3.12 -3.68 -26.64
N ILE A 45 -2.61 -3.69 -25.41
CA ILE A 45 -1.62 -4.65 -24.92
C ILE A 45 -2.26 -6.03 -24.64
N GLU A 46 -3.50 -6.07 -24.15
CA GLU A 46 -4.21 -7.31 -23.85
C GLU A 46 -4.26 -8.27 -25.05
N ARG A 47 -4.63 -7.75 -26.23
CA ARG A 47 -4.81 -8.55 -27.45
C ARG A 47 -3.52 -9.13 -28.01
N ALA A 48 -2.39 -8.49 -27.75
CA ALA A 48 -1.09 -8.91 -28.26
C ALA A 48 -0.43 -9.99 -27.38
N VAL A 49 -0.72 -9.99 -26.08
CA VAL A 49 0.08 -10.72 -25.08
C VAL A 49 -0.67 -11.91 -24.47
N GLY A 50 -1.99 -11.97 -24.65
CA GLY A 50 -2.84 -13.04 -24.15
C GLY A 50 -3.23 -12.84 -22.68
N GLN A 51 -4.45 -13.26 -22.34
CA GLN A 51 -5.11 -12.94 -21.07
C GLN A 51 -4.26 -13.28 -19.84
N ARG A 52 -3.66 -14.47 -19.77
CA ARG A 52 -2.89 -14.91 -18.57
C ARG A 52 -1.69 -14.01 -18.29
N PHE A 53 -0.92 -13.70 -19.33
CA PHE A 53 0.28 -12.88 -19.17
C PHE A 53 -0.09 -11.40 -19.03
N PHE A 54 -1.19 -10.96 -19.63
CA PHE A 54 -1.76 -9.64 -19.35
C PHE A 54 -2.08 -9.47 -17.87
N LEU A 55 -2.77 -10.44 -17.23
CA LEU A 55 -3.06 -10.38 -15.79
C LEU A 55 -1.77 -10.34 -14.95
N PHE A 56 -0.79 -11.18 -15.27
CA PHE A 56 0.53 -11.14 -14.63
C PHE A 56 1.16 -9.75 -14.71
N LEU A 57 1.24 -9.18 -15.91
CA LEU A 57 1.83 -7.87 -16.14
C LEU A 57 1.10 -6.78 -15.37
N VAL A 58 -0.23 -6.77 -15.37
CA VAL A 58 -1.02 -5.78 -14.62
C VAL A 58 -0.64 -5.83 -13.14
N VAL A 59 -0.60 -7.02 -12.53
CA VAL A 59 -0.29 -7.16 -11.10
C VAL A 59 1.15 -6.74 -10.78
N VAL A 60 2.12 -7.20 -11.57
CA VAL A 60 3.55 -6.92 -11.30
C VAL A 60 3.89 -5.47 -11.60
N LEU A 61 3.46 -4.94 -12.74
CA LEU A 61 3.79 -3.57 -13.14
C LEU A 61 3.10 -2.56 -12.23
N LEU A 62 1.80 -2.69 -11.96
CA LEU A 62 1.14 -1.76 -11.03
C LEU A 62 1.68 -1.88 -9.62
N GLY A 63 2.06 -3.09 -9.19
CA GLY A 63 2.74 -3.31 -7.91
C GLY A 63 4.05 -2.54 -7.81
N LEU A 64 4.99 -2.79 -8.72
CA LEU A 64 6.31 -2.15 -8.64
C LEU A 64 6.25 -0.64 -8.93
N LEU A 65 5.43 -0.22 -9.88
CA LEU A 65 5.29 1.20 -10.25
C LEU A 65 4.59 2.02 -9.16
N SER A 66 3.77 1.42 -8.28
CA SER A 66 3.09 2.17 -7.21
C SER A 66 4.08 2.85 -6.25
N SER A 67 5.31 2.32 -6.14
CA SER A 67 6.41 2.95 -5.41
C SER A 67 6.86 4.30 -5.99
N VAL A 68 6.57 4.57 -7.26
CA VAL A 68 6.94 5.80 -7.96
C VAL A 68 5.73 6.71 -8.14
N ILE A 69 4.58 6.14 -8.50
CA ILE A 69 3.38 6.92 -8.86
C ILE A 69 2.36 7.05 -7.73
N THR A 70 2.55 6.38 -6.59
CA THR A 70 1.60 6.22 -5.45
C THR A 70 0.58 5.10 -5.59
N ALA A 71 0.20 4.53 -4.45
CA ALA A 71 -0.86 3.52 -4.32
C ALA A 71 -2.22 4.05 -4.80
N ILE A 72 -2.54 5.31 -4.50
CA ILE A 72 -3.81 5.96 -4.90
C ILE A 72 -3.97 5.89 -6.42
N ILE A 73 -2.93 6.36 -7.10
CA ILE A 73 -2.90 6.44 -8.56
C ILE A 73 -2.92 5.04 -9.18
N ALA A 74 -2.09 4.12 -8.69
CA ALA A 74 -2.06 2.75 -9.19
C ALA A 74 -3.43 2.07 -9.08
N SER A 75 -4.18 2.34 -7.99
CA SER A 75 -5.54 1.86 -7.80
C SER A 75 -6.58 2.48 -8.73
N LEU A 76 -6.45 3.76 -9.05
CA LEU A 76 -7.30 4.39 -10.06
C LEU A 76 -7.08 3.78 -11.45
N VAL A 77 -5.81 3.55 -11.81
CA VAL A 77 -5.45 2.88 -13.06
C VAL A 77 -6.00 1.45 -13.07
N LEU A 78 -5.86 0.71 -11.97
CA LEU A 78 -6.45 -0.61 -11.82
C LEU A 78 -7.96 -0.60 -12.03
N ALA A 79 -8.69 0.33 -11.39
CA ALA A 79 -10.14 0.41 -11.52
C ALA A 79 -10.58 0.60 -12.98
N GLU A 80 -9.91 1.48 -13.72
CA GLU A 80 -10.15 1.70 -15.15
C GLU A 80 -9.84 0.45 -15.99
N ILE A 81 -8.75 -0.25 -15.68
CA ILE A 81 -8.40 -1.52 -16.35
C ILE A 81 -9.49 -2.57 -16.12
N ILE A 82 -9.99 -2.69 -14.89
CA ILE A 82 -11.02 -3.66 -14.53
C ILE A 82 -12.35 -3.32 -15.20
N THR A 83 -12.75 -2.05 -15.27
CA THR A 83 -13.96 -1.66 -16.01
C THR A 83 -13.82 -1.86 -17.53
N GLY A 84 -12.60 -1.80 -18.05
CA GLY A 84 -12.32 -2.16 -19.45
C GLY A 84 -12.33 -3.68 -19.70
N LEU A 85 -11.99 -4.46 -18.69
CA LEU A 85 -12.09 -5.93 -18.73
C LEU A 85 -13.56 -6.34 -18.75
N ARG A 86 -13.85 -7.41 -19.50
CA ARG A 86 -15.20 -7.98 -19.65
C ARG A 86 -15.21 -9.39 -19.07
N LEU A 87 -14.74 -9.52 -17.84
CA LEU A 87 -14.62 -10.82 -17.18
C LEU A 87 -15.72 -11.01 -16.15
N ASP A 88 -15.93 -12.25 -15.73
CA ASP A 88 -16.89 -12.55 -14.67
C ASP A 88 -16.54 -11.74 -13.41
N LYS A 89 -17.55 -11.09 -12.81
CA LYS A 89 -17.41 -10.25 -11.61
C LYS A 89 -16.59 -10.91 -10.50
N LYS A 90 -16.70 -12.24 -10.32
CA LYS A 90 -15.93 -12.99 -9.32
C LYS A 90 -14.43 -12.96 -9.64
N ILE A 91 -14.06 -13.05 -10.90
CA ILE A 91 -12.65 -13.03 -11.36
C ILE A 91 -12.12 -11.61 -11.32
N GLU A 92 -12.89 -10.63 -11.76
CA GLU A 92 -12.54 -9.22 -11.62
C GLU A 92 -12.30 -8.84 -10.16
N THR A 93 -13.19 -9.25 -9.26
CA THR A 93 -13.03 -9.03 -7.81
C THR A 93 -11.75 -9.67 -7.27
N ARG A 94 -11.46 -10.93 -7.64
CA ARG A 94 -10.22 -11.60 -7.22
C ARG A 94 -8.98 -10.91 -7.76
N LEU A 95 -9.00 -10.51 -9.03
CA LEU A 95 -7.91 -9.78 -9.67
C LEU A 95 -7.67 -8.44 -8.98
N VAL A 96 -8.73 -7.70 -8.64
CA VAL A 96 -8.65 -6.48 -7.84
C VAL A 96 -7.94 -6.75 -6.53
N ILE A 97 -8.38 -7.76 -5.76
CA ILE A 97 -7.78 -8.08 -4.46
C ILE A 97 -6.30 -8.43 -4.61
N VAL A 98 -5.93 -9.35 -5.52
CA VAL A 98 -4.52 -9.72 -5.77
C VAL A 98 -3.70 -8.50 -6.15
N THR A 99 -4.23 -7.63 -7.01
CA THR A 99 -3.50 -6.44 -7.47
C THR A 99 -3.39 -5.40 -6.36
N CYS A 100 -4.38 -5.24 -5.49
CA CYS A 100 -4.31 -4.35 -4.34
C CYS A 100 -3.28 -4.80 -3.31
N PHE A 101 -3.15 -6.12 -3.06
CA PHE A 101 -2.02 -6.66 -2.28
C PHE A 101 -0.68 -6.29 -2.92
N SER A 102 -0.56 -6.45 -4.24
CA SER A 102 0.66 -6.11 -4.99
C SER A 102 0.99 -4.61 -4.92
N ILE A 103 -0.01 -3.75 -5.14
CA ILE A 103 0.12 -2.28 -5.05
C ILE A 103 0.52 -1.87 -3.64
N GLY A 104 -0.11 -2.43 -2.60
CA GLY A 104 0.21 -2.15 -1.19
C GLY A 104 1.65 -2.51 -0.86
N LEU A 105 2.08 -3.74 -1.20
CA LEU A 105 3.46 -4.17 -1.00
C LEU A 105 4.47 -3.29 -1.75
N GLY A 106 4.22 -3.04 -3.03
CA GLY A 106 5.15 -2.27 -3.86
C GLY A 106 5.21 -0.80 -3.46
N ALA A 107 4.10 -0.19 -3.04
CA ALA A 107 4.05 1.22 -2.66
C ALA A 107 4.99 1.53 -1.49
N THR A 108 5.23 0.56 -0.60
CA THR A 108 6.12 0.74 0.54
C THR A 108 7.59 0.86 0.19
N LEU A 109 7.99 0.52 -1.04
CA LEU A 109 9.40 0.57 -1.45
C LEU A 109 9.99 1.99 -1.40
N THR A 110 9.17 3.03 -1.50
CA THR A 110 9.63 4.42 -1.28
C THR A 110 8.62 5.20 -0.43
N PRO A 111 9.05 6.29 0.24
CA PRO A 111 8.16 7.18 0.96
C PRO A 111 7.01 7.74 0.11
N VAL A 112 7.23 7.87 -1.21
CA VAL A 112 6.25 8.45 -2.13
C VAL A 112 5.04 7.55 -2.33
N GLY A 113 5.22 6.23 -2.23
CA GLY A 113 4.20 5.29 -2.64
C GLY A 113 2.94 5.32 -1.76
N GLU A 114 3.10 5.43 -0.44
CA GLU A 114 1.97 5.46 0.49
C GLU A 114 2.30 6.11 1.86
N PRO A 115 1.28 6.51 2.64
CA PRO A 115 1.48 7.13 3.95
C PRO A 115 2.23 6.26 4.96
N LEU A 116 2.02 4.93 4.97
CA LEU A 116 2.78 4.02 5.83
C LEU A 116 4.29 4.17 5.59
N ALA A 117 4.71 4.19 4.33
CA ALA A 117 6.11 4.30 3.93
C ALA A 117 6.70 5.67 4.33
N THR A 118 5.93 6.74 4.11
CA THR A 118 6.29 8.10 4.56
C THR A 118 6.52 8.13 6.07
N ILE A 119 5.58 7.61 6.86
CA ILE A 119 5.64 7.61 8.33
C ILE A 119 6.81 6.75 8.82
N ALA A 120 7.03 5.58 8.22
CA ALA A 120 8.12 4.69 8.59
C ALA A 120 9.49 5.35 8.40
N VAL A 121 9.72 6.01 7.25
CA VAL A 121 10.96 6.75 7.01
C VAL A 121 11.08 7.95 7.94
N ALA A 122 10.01 8.71 8.15
CA ALA A 122 10.03 9.86 9.07
C ALA A 122 10.39 9.44 10.50
N LYS A 123 9.81 8.34 11.01
CA LYS A 123 10.11 7.82 12.36
C LYS A 123 11.52 7.29 12.52
N LEU A 124 12.14 6.82 11.44
CA LEU A 124 13.47 6.22 11.44
C LEU A 124 14.55 7.17 10.91
N ALA A 125 14.22 8.45 10.65
CA ALA A 125 15.15 9.43 10.08
C ALA A 125 16.29 9.81 11.05
N GLY A 126 16.07 9.69 12.36
CA GLY A 126 17.08 9.92 13.39
C GLY A 126 18.02 8.73 13.62
N GLU A 127 18.90 8.86 14.62
CA GLU A 127 19.69 7.73 15.09
C GLU A 127 18.79 6.58 15.61
N PRO A 128 19.20 5.31 15.44
CA PRO A 128 20.45 4.83 14.80
C PRO A 128 20.32 4.59 13.28
N TYR A 129 19.16 4.83 12.69
CA TYR A 129 18.83 4.33 11.35
C TYR A 129 19.12 5.30 10.22
N HIS A 130 19.04 6.62 10.48
CA HIS A 130 19.24 7.65 9.47
C HIS A 130 18.45 7.39 8.18
N ALA A 131 17.19 6.96 8.33
CA ALA A 131 16.37 6.53 7.22
C ALA A 131 16.14 7.67 6.24
N GLY A 132 16.67 7.49 5.02
CA GLY A 132 16.42 8.37 3.88
C GLY A 132 15.42 7.77 2.89
N PHE A 133 15.30 8.41 1.73
CA PHE A 133 14.37 8.03 0.67
C PHE A 133 14.46 6.55 0.25
N TRP A 134 15.69 6.02 0.15
CA TRP A 134 15.93 4.64 -0.31
C TRP A 134 15.97 3.60 0.82
N PHE A 135 15.72 4.00 2.07
CA PHE A 135 15.85 3.10 3.22
C PHE A 135 14.95 1.87 3.10
N LEU A 136 13.64 2.07 2.84
CA LEU A 136 12.68 0.97 2.72
C LEU A 136 12.99 0.08 1.52
N PHE A 137 13.37 0.66 0.38
CA PHE A 137 13.84 -0.09 -0.78
C PHE A 137 15.00 -1.03 -0.38
N GLN A 138 16.05 -0.51 0.26
CA GLN A 138 17.20 -1.32 0.66
C GLN A 138 16.86 -2.40 1.70
N LYS A 139 15.91 -2.12 2.60
CA LYS A 139 15.59 -3.04 3.71
C LYS A 139 14.50 -4.05 3.39
N LEU A 140 13.62 -3.77 2.44
CA LEU A 140 12.43 -4.56 2.13
C LEU A 140 12.34 -5.06 0.68
N ALA A 141 13.11 -4.54 -0.29
CA ALA A 141 12.98 -4.95 -1.69
C ALA A 141 13.14 -6.46 -1.91
N LEU A 142 14.05 -7.10 -1.18
CA LEU A 142 14.27 -8.55 -1.28
C LEU A 142 13.07 -9.37 -0.78
N LEU A 143 12.21 -8.79 0.07
CA LEU A 143 10.98 -9.41 0.53
C LEU A 143 9.83 -9.05 -0.43
N ILE A 144 9.69 -7.76 -0.77
CA ILE A 144 8.56 -7.22 -1.52
C ILE A 144 8.56 -7.64 -2.99
N ILE A 145 9.69 -7.52 -3.70
CA ILE A 145 9.74 -7.77 -5.15
C ILE A 145 9.36 -9.22 -5.48
N PRO A 146 9.93 -10.25 -4.81
CA PRO A 146 9.49 -11.63 -5.02
C PRO A 146 8.02 -11.85 -4.67
N GLY A 147 7.52 -11.19 -3.62
CA GLY A 147 6.10 -11.22 -3.27
C GLY A 147 5.18 -10.68 -4.35
N VAL A 148 5.53 -9.52 -4.92
CA VAL A 148 4.80 -8.90 -6.04
C VAL A 148 4.80 -9.83 -7.27
N VAL A 149 5.95 -10.43 -7.59
CA VAL A 149 6.04 -11.40 -8.69
C VAL A 149 5.20 -12.65 -8.41
N ALA A 150 5.22 -13.18 -7.19
CA ALA A 150 4.41 -14.32 -6.78
C ALA A 150 2.90 -14.04 -6.89
N LEU A 151 2.46 -12.84 -6.49
CA LEU A 151 1.08 -12.39 -6.69
C LEU A 151 0.73 -12.29 -8.18
N GLY A 152 1.66 -11.83 -9.01
CA GLY A 152 1.51 -11.85 -10.46
C GLY A 152 1.29 -13.26 -11.00
N ILE A 153 2.08 -14.23 -10.51
CA ILE A 153 1.91 -15.65 -10.87
C ILE A 153 0.53 -16.16 -10.44
N VAL A 154 0.08 -15.83 -9.21
CA VAL A 154 -1.28 -16.16 -8.75
C VAL A 154 -2.35 -15.59 -9.70
N ALA A 155 -2.17 -14.37 -10.19
CA ALA A 155 -3.10 -13.75 -11.14
C ALA A 155 -3.19 -14.49 -12.48
N MET A 156 -2.11 -15.14 -12.95
CA MET A 156 -2.15 -15.97 -14.17
C MET A 156 -3.13 -17.14 -14.08
N PHE A 157 -3.37 -17.64 -12.87
CA PHE A 157 -4.26 -18.76 -12.61
C PHE A 157 -5.72 -18.34 -12.41
N LEU A 158 -6.02 -17.05 -12.33
CA LEU A 158 -7.38 -16.54 -12.32
C LEU A 158 -8.01 -16.72 -13.71
N ARG A 159 -8.72 -17.83 -13.91
CA ARG A 159 -9.44 -18.11 -15.17
C ARG A 159 -10.86 -17.54 -15.09
N GLY A 160 -11.17 -16.55 -15.92
CA GLY A 160 -12.52 -16.08 -16.16
C GLY A 160 -13.00 -16.41 -17.56
N LYS A 161 -14.31 -16.63 -17.71
CA LYS A 161 -14.97 -16.58 -19.01
C LYS A 161 -15.23 -15.11 -19.35
N GLU A 162 -15.11 -14.75 -20.62
CA GLU A 162 -15.62 -13.46 -21.10
C GLU A 162 -17.14 -13.42 -20.93
N VAL A 163 -17.65 -12.30 -20.43
CA VAL A 163 -19.08 -12.07 -20.16
C VAL A 163 -19.52 -10.71 -20.72
N THR A 164 -20.83 -10.51 -20.80
CA THR A 164 -21.45 -9.30 -21.36
C THR A 164 -21.29 -8.12 -20.40
N TYR A 165 -21.32 -6.87 -20.91
CA TYR A 165 -21.09 -5.64 -20.12
C TYR A 165 -22.06 -5.46 -18.91
N ALA A 166 -23.23 -6.09 -18.94
CA ALA A 166 -24.17 -6.08 -17.82
C ALA A 166 -23.73 -6.95 -16.62
N GLU A 167 -22.79 -7.88 -16.85
CA GLU A 167 -22.26 -8.84 -15.86
C GLU A 167 -20.84 -8.47 -15.39
N SER A 168 -20.21 -7.46 -16.00
CA SER A 168 -18.91 -6.90 -15.64
C SER A 168 -19.05 -5.72 -14.67
N ILE A 169 -17.99 -5.42 -13.94
CA ILE A 169 -17.96 -4.27 -13.03
C ILE A 169 -17.89 -2.96 -13.83
N SER A 170 -18.79 -2.02 -13.55
CA SER A 170 -18.76 -0.67 -14.15
C SER A 170 -18.46 0.42 -13.11
N GLU A 171 -17.55 1.33 -13.46
CA GLU A 171 -17.21 2.50 -12.65
C GLU A 171 -18.42 3.35 -12.23
N SER A 172 -18.44 3.75 -10.95
CA SER A 172 -19.34 4.82 -10.50
C SER A 172 -18.67 6.19 -10.60
N LYS A 173 -19.27 7.06 -11.44
CA LYS A 173 -19.10 8.52 -11.62
C LYS A 173 -17.68 9.13 -11.73
N MET A 174 -17.59 10.10 -12.64
CA MET A 174 -16.42 10.91 -12.94
C MET A 174 -16.11 11.91 -11.80
N GLU A 175 -14.89 11.86 -11.25
CA GLU A 175 -14.44 12.75 -10.18
C GLU A 175 -14.08 14.15 -10.70
N LYS A 176 -14.40 15.19 -9.94
CA LYS A 176 -14.01 16.57 -10.26
C LYS A 176 -12.61 16.88 -9.71
N LEU A 177 -11.86 17.74 -10.39
CA LEU A 177 -10.54 18.24 -9.95
C LEU A 177 -10.55 18.83 -8.53
N SER A 178 -11.66 19.47 -8.13
CA SER A 178 -11.88 19.96 -6.76
C SER A 178 -11.80 18.86 -5.70
N ASP A 179 -12.23 17.65 -6.04
CA ASP A 179 -12.28 16.52 -5.12
C ASP A 179 -10.88 15.94 -4.88
N VAL A 180 -9.93 16.20 -5.78
CA VAL A 180 -8.53 15.80 -5.67
C VAL A 180 -7.79 16.71 -4.69
N PHE A 181 -7.93 18.03 -4.82
CA PHE A 181 -7.28 18.99 -3.91
C PHE A 181 -7.80 18.88 -2.48
N ILE A 182 -9.11 18.73 -2.30
CA ILE A 182 -9.72 18.53 -0.97
C ILE A 182 -9.20 17.24 -0.33
N ARG A 183 -9.01 16.17 -1.11
CA ARG A 183 -8.43 14.92 -0.62
C ARG A 183 -6.96 15.08 -0.23
N ALA A 184 -6.14 15.73 -1.06
CA ALA A 184 -4.73 15.95 -0.73
C ALA A 184 -4.57 16.72 0.59
N GLY A 185 -5.38 17.77 0.80
CA GLY A 185 -5.41 18.51 2.06
C GLY A 185 -5.88 17.64 3.25
N LYS A 186 -6.93 16.84 3.08
CA LYS A 186 -7.41 15.90 4.12
C LYS A 186 -6.38 14.82 4.46
N VAL A 187 -5.68 14.28 3.47
CA VAL A 187 -4.59 13.31 3.66
C VAL A 187 -3.44 13.95 4.43
N TYR A 188 -3.05 15.18 4.08
CA TYR A 188 -2.04 15.91 4.84
C TYR A 188 -2.42 16.11 6.31
N LEU A 189 -3.65 16.57 6.57
CA LEU A 189 -4.18 16.74 7.93
C LEU A 189 -4.27 15.41 8.69
N PHE A 190 -4.64 14.33 8.01
CA PHE A 190 -4.68 12.99 8.56
C PHE A 190 -3.29 12.47 8.92
N VAL A 191 -2.30 12.59 8.02
CA VAL A 191 -0.91 12.22 8.28
C VAL A 191 -0.35 13.03 9.46
N MET A 192 -0.61 14.33 9.51
CA MET A 192 -0.20 15.19 10.63
C MET A 192 -0.82 14.71 11.96
N ALA A 193 -2.13 14.40 11.96
CA ALA A 193 -2.81 13.88 13.14
C ALA A 193 -2.25 12.53 13.58
N LEU A 194 -1.91 11.62 12.64
CA LEU A 194 -1.31 10.32 12.95
C LEU A 194 0.11 10.44 13.47
N VAL A 195 0.92 11.36 12.96
CA VAL A 195 2.26 11.64 13.48
C VAL A 195 2.18 12.13 14.93
N LEU A 196 1.28 13.07 15.20
CA LEU A 196 1.02 13.56 16.57
C LEU A 196 0.49 12.45 17.48
N LEU A 197 -0.42 11.61 17.00
CA LEU A 197 -0.94 10.45 17.73
C LEU A 197 0.20 9.46 18.06
N GLY A 198 1.08 9.20 17.10
CA GLY A 198 2.26 8.35 17.28
C GLY A 198 3.21 8.87 18.35
N THR A 199 3.38 10.19 18.48
CA THR A 199 4.13 10.79 19.61
C THR A 199 3.38 10.65 20.94
N GLY A 200 2.04 10.77 20.95
CA GLY A 200 1.23 10.58 22.15
C GLY A 200 1.23 9.15 22.69
N PHE A 201 1.37 8.14 21.82
CA PHE A 201 1.46 6.74 22.21
C PHE A 201 2.88 6.26 22.56
N GLN A 202 3.94 7.05 22.32
CA GLN A 202 5.33 6.66 22.65
C GLN A 202 5.51 6.06 24.05
N PRO A 203 4.92 6.61 25.13
CA PRO A 203 5.06 6.02 26.47
C PRO A 203 4.47 4.59 26.58
N LEU A 204 3.40 4.29 25.84
CA LEU A 204 2.78 2.97 25.80
C LEU A 204 3.61 2.01 24.93
N ILE A 205 4.12 2.49 23.79
CA ILE A 205 5.00 1.74 22.88
C ILE A 205 6.26 1.30 23.59
N ASP A 206 6.95 2.25 24.22
CA ASP A 206 8.21 2.02 24.92
C ASP A 206 8.05 1.13 26.15
N LYS A 207 6.87 1.10 26.77
CA LYS A 207 6.62 0.28 27.96
C LYS A 207 6.17 -1.13 27.63
N TYR A 208 5.44 -1.34 26.54
CA TYR A 208 4.80 -2.63 26.25
C TYR A 208 5.18 -3.22 24.90
N VAL A 209 5.20 -2.43 23.83
CA VAL A 209 5.34 -2.94 22.45
C VAL A 209 6.79 -3.32 22.13
N ILE A 210 7.78 -2.52 22.55
CA ILE A 210 9.19 -2.78 22.22
C ILE A 210 9.75 -4.09 22.82
N HIS A 211 9.14 -4.57 23.90
CA HIS A 211 9.54 -5.78 24.61
C HIS A 211 8.85 -7.04 24.05
N LEU A 212 7.91 -6.89 23.12
CA LEU A 212 7.27 -8.04 22.51
C LEU A 212 8.26 -8.78 21.60
N PRO A 213 8.25 -10.12 21.61
CA PRO A 213 9.05 -10.89 20.69
C PRO A 213 8.64 -10.58 19.25
N THR A 214 9.61 -10.59 18.34
CA THR A 214 9.42 -10.30 16.90
C THR A 214 8.26 -11.06 16.27
N ALA A 215 8.08 -12.33 16.67
CA ALA A 215 6.97 -13.15 16.22
C ALA A 215 5.60 -12.60 16.67
N ALA A 216 5.48 -12.13 17.92
CA ALA A 216 4.23 -11.54 18.41
C ALA A 216 3.92 -10.23 17.68
N LEU A 217 4.92 -9.37 17.47
CA LEU A 217 4.77 -8.14 16.69
C LEU A 217 4.23 -8.42 15.28
N TYR A 218 4.78 -9.44 14.61
CA TYR A 218 4.32 -9.83 13.28
C TYR A 218 2.84 -10.26 13.26
N TRP A 219 2.41 -11.12 14.20
CA TRP A 219 1.06 -11.69 14.20
C TRP A 219 -0.01 -10.76 14.79
N ILE A 220 0.32 -9.94 15.79
CA ILE A 220 -0.60 -8.92 16.33
C ILE A 220 -1.02 -7.95 15.21
N ASN A 221 -0.14 -7.72 14.24
CA ASN A 221 -0.37 -6.82 13.12
C ASN A 221 -1.47 -7.33 12.15
N MET A 222 -2.05 -8.51 12.38
CA MET A 222 -3.35 -8.87 11.79
C MET A 222 -4.47 -7.86 12.12
N ILE A 223 -4.35 -7.10 13.21
CA ILE A 223 -5.26 -6.00 13.55
C ILE A 223 -5.32 -4.96 12.40
N SER A 224 -4.24 -4.83 11.62
CA SER A 224 -4.16 -3.96 10.44
C SER A 224 -5.13 -4.35 9.32
N ALA A 225 -5.77 -5.51 9.38
CA ALA A 225 -6.89 -5.80 8.47
C ALA A 225 -8.09 -4.88 8.75
N ILE A 226 -8.31 -4.50 10.01
CA ILE A 226 -9.48 -3.71 10.44
C ILE A 226 -9.10 -2.24 10.66
N LEU A 227 -7.88 -1.99 11.12
CA LEU A 227 -7.31 -0.65 11.32
C LEU A 227 -6.38 -0.26 10.17
N ASP A 228 -6.30 1.03 9.88
CA ASP A 228 -5.45 1.54 8.81
C ASP A 228 -3.95 1.33 9.11
N ASN A 229 -3.24 0.79 8.12
CA ASN A 229 -1.80 0.49 8.16
C ASN A 229 -0.92 1.68 8.58
N ALA A 230 -1.22 2.89 8.09
CA ALA A 230 -0.45 4.08 8.40
C ALA A 230 -0.61 4.49 9.87
N THR A 231 -1.83 4.32 10.41
CA THR A 231 -2.14 4.54 11.82
C THR A 231 -1.34 3.60 12.71
N LEU A 232 -1.34 2.30 12.42
CA LEU A 232 -0.59 1.32 13.21
C LEU A 232 0.93 1.51 13.07
N THR A 233 1.42 1.88 11.91
CA THR A 233 2.85 2.23 11.75
C THR A 233 3.23 3.42 12.63
N ALA A 234 2.39 4.44 12.68
CA ALA A 234 2.58 5.57 13.59
C ALA A 234 2.48 5.15 15.06
N ALA A 235 1.66 4.15 15.38
CA ALA A 235 1.42 3.69 16.75
C ALA A 235 2.38 2.58 17.23
N GLU A 236 3.10 1.88 16.36
CA GLU A 236 3.89 0.69 16.76
C GLU A 236 5.39 0.87 16.49
N LEU A 237 5.75 1.55 15.40
CA LEU A 237 7.15 1.62 14.96
C LEU A 237 7.96 2.54 15.88
N SER A 238 9.15 2.10 16.32
CA SER A 238 10.06 2.88 17.17
C SER A 238 11.52 2.73 16.72
N PRO A 239 12.34 3.79 16.77
CA PRO A 239 13.78 3.71 16.46
C PRO A 239 14.58 2.86 17.48
N LYS A 240 13.99 2.50 18.63
CA LYS A 240 14.60 1.60 19.61
C LYS A 240 14.51 0.12 19.22
N MET A 241 13.68 -0.21 18.23
CA MET A 241 13.47 -1.58 17.77
C MET A 241 14.62 -2.03 16.89
N SER A 242 14.96 -3.31 16.93
CA SER A 242 15.93 -3.91 16.01
C SER A 242 15.42 -3.92 14.56
N LEU A 243 16.33 -4.07 13.59
CA LEU A 243 15.96 -4.11 12.17
C LEU A 243 15.03 -5.29 11.83
N ILE A 244 15.17 -6.43 12.53
CA ILE A 244 14.28 -7.57 12.34
C ILE A 244 12.87 -7.25 12.84
N GLN A 245 12.74 -6.59 14.00
CA GLN A 245 11.44 -6.13 14.51
C GLN A 245 10.78 -5.13 13.56
N ILE A 246 11.54 -4.17 13.03
CA ILE A 246 11.05 -3.20 12.04
C ILE A 246 10.53 -3.92 10.80
N ARG A 247 11.32 -4.85 10.24
CA ARG A 247 10.90 -5.65 9.06
C ARG A 247 9.64 -6.45 9.36
N SER A 248 9.56 -7.11 10.51
CA SER A 248 8.40 -7.89 10.91
C SER A 248 7.15 -7.03 11.10
N ILE A 249 7.26 -5.87 11.75
CA ILE A 249 6.12 -4.94 11.89
C ILE A 249 5.63 -4.52 10.50
N LEU A 250 6.54 -4.00 9.65
CA LEU A 250 6.17 -3.49 8.33
C LEU A 250 5.55 -4.59 7.46
N MET A 251 6.18 -5.77 7.36
CA MET A 251 5.63 -6.88 6.57
C MET A 251 4.30 -7.38 7.14
N GLY A 252 4.16 -7.45 8.46
CA GLY A 252 2.90 -7.81 9.12
C GLY A 252 1.77 -6.86 8.76
N LEU A 253 1.98 -5.55 8.91
CA LEU A 253 1.00 -4.51 8.58
C LEU A 253 0.63 -4.54 7.09
N LEU A 254 1.62 -4.63 6.19
CA LEU A 254 1.37 -4.62 4.74
C LEU A 254 0.52 -5.79 4.28
N ILE A 255 0.84 -7.00 4.76
CA ILE A 255 0.12 -8.21 4.35
C ILE A 255 -1.25 -8.26 5.02
N ALA A 256 -1.34 -8.01 6.32
CA ALA A 256 -2.61 -8.00 7.04
C ALA A 256 -3.58 -6.93 6.50
N GLY A 257 -3.07 -5.75 6.19
CA GLY A 257 -3.85 -4.65 5.60
C GLY A 257 -4.50 -4.98 4.26
N GLY A 258 -3.97 -5.96 3.52
CA GLY A 258 -4.60 -6.46 2.28
C GLY A 258 -5.85 -7.32 2.50
N MET A 259 -6.03 -7.90 3.69
CA MET A 259 -7.07 -8.91 3.94
C MET A 259 -8.49 -8.36 3.88
N LEU A 260 -8.67 -7.07 4.22
CA LEU A 260 -9.96 -6.40 4.30
C LEU A 260 -9.87 -4.99 3.74
N ILE A 261 -11.02 -4.44 3.35
CA ILE A 261 -11.10 -3.12 2.68
C ILE A 261 -10.50 -1.98 3.52
N PRO A 262 -10.76 -1.83 4.84
CA PRO A 262 -10.27 -0.68 5.58
C PRO A 262 -8.76 -0.66 5.80
N GLY A 263 -8.09 -1.82 5.73
CA GLY A 263 -6.70 -1.96 6.14
C GLY A 263 -5.71 -1.20 5.27
N ASN A 264 -6.01 -1.00 3.98
CA ASN A 264 -5.11 -0.29 3.07
C ASN A 264 -5.84 0.58 2.02
N ILE A 265 -5.24 1.71 1.67
CA ILE A 265 -5.71 2.69 0.68
C ILE A 265 -6.11 2.08 -0.68
N PRO A 266 -5.30 1.21 -1.33
CA PRO A 266 -5.68 0.64 -2.61
C PRO A 266 -6.99 -0.16 -2.52
N ASN A 267 -7.24 -0.81 -1.38
CA ASN A 267 -8.46 -1.57 -1.15
C ASN A 267 -9.68 -0.64 -1.07
N ILE A 268 -9.58 0.45 -0.31
CA ILE A 268 -10.64 1.45 -0.14
C ILE A 268 -11.04 2.05 -1.50
N ILE A 269 -10.05 2.46 -2.30
CA ILE A 269 -10.27 3.09 -3.60
C ILE A 269 -10.91 2.11 -4.57
N CYS A 270 -10.33 0.91 -4.72
CA CYS A 270 -10.83 -0.06 -5.69
C CYS A 270 -12.21 -0.55 -5.29
N ALA A 271 -12.44 -0.89 -4.03
CA ALA A 271 -13.76 -1.34 -3.59
C ALA A 271 -14.84 -0.26 -3.75
N GLY A 272 -14.51 1.00 -3.47
CA GLY A 272 -15.42 2.13 -3.67
C GLY A 272 -15.76 2.38 -5.15
N LYS A 273 -14.76 2.39 -6.04
CA LYS A 273 -14.97 2.65 -7.47
C LYS A 273 -15.66 1.50 -8.20
N LEU A 274 -15.32 0.28 -7.84
CA LEU A 274 -15.77 -0.97 -8.49
C LEU A 274 -16.98 -1.59 -7.80
N GLY A 275 -17.47 -1.00 -6.71
CA GLY A 275 -18.64 -1.51 -5.98
C GLY A 275 -18.45 -2.92 -5.39
N VAL A 276 -17.21 -3.27 -5.04
CA VAL A 276 -16.88 -4.57 -4.43
C VAL A 276 -17.32 -4.55 -2.97
N LYS A 277 -18.13 -5.54 -2.55
CA LYS A 277 -18.65 -5.61 -1.18
C LYS A 277 -17.59 -6.18 -0.23
N SER A 278 -17.59 -5.72 1.03
CA SER A 278 -16.66 -6.20 2.07
C SER A 278 -16.67 -7.73 2.25
N ARG A 279 -17.84 -8.36 2.11
CA ARG A 279 -17.96 -9.83 2.17
C ARG A 279 -17.25 -10.51 0.99
N GLU A 280 -17.41 -9.98 -0.23
CA GLU A 280 -16.77 -10.52 -1.43
C GLU A 280 -15.24 -10.38 -1.32
N TRP A 281 -14.78 -9.26 -0.76
CA TRP A 281 -13.37 -9.04 -0.44
C TRP A 281 -12.86 -10.06 0.58
N ALA A 282 -13.51 -10.15 1.74
CA ALA A 282 -13.05 -10.97 2.86
C ALA A 282 -12.92 -12.46 2.52
N VAL A 283 -13.85 -12.99 1.70
CA VAL A 283 -13.86 -14.41 1.29
C VAL A 283 -12.58 -14.82 0.55
N PHE A 284 -11.93 -13.89 -0.15
CA PHE A 284 -10.69 -14.17 -0.89
C PHE A 284 -9.46 -13.50 -0.26
N GLY A 285 -9.60 -12.27 0.23
CA GLY A 285 -8.53 -11.49 0.84
C GLY A 285 -8.00 -12.08 2.14
N ILE A 286 -8.87 -12.58 3.03
CA ILE A 286 -8.43 -13.18 4.30
C ILE A 286 -7.61 -14.45 4.05
N PRO A 287 -8.07 -15.46 3.27
CA PRO A 287 -7.26 -16.65 3.02
C PRO A 287 -5.93 -16.34 2.31
N LEU A 288 -5.94 -15.44 1.33
CA LEU A 288 -4.73 -15.03 0.61
C LEU A 288 -3.74 -14.35 1.56
N GLY A 289 -4.19 -13.38 2.35
CA GLY A 289 -3.36 -12.68 3.31
C GLY A 289 -2.81 -13.60 4.39
N LEU A 290 -3.60 -14.54 4.91
CA LEU A 290 -3.13 -15.52 5.91
C LEU A 290 -2.07 -16.44 5.31
N ALA A 291 -2.27 -16.93 4.08
CA ALA A 291 -1.28 -17.74 3.40
C ALA A 291 0.04 -16.97 3.20
N MET A 292 -0.04 -15.72 2.74
CA MET A 292 1.12 -14.84 2.65
C MET A 292 1.78 -14.63 4.02
N MET A 293 0.99 -14.38 5.06
CA MET A 293 1.52 -14.15 6.40
C MET A 293 2.32 -15.35 6.90
N ILE A 294 1.83 -16.57 6.69
CA ILE A 294 2.56 -17.80 7.05
C ILE A 294 3.88 -17.90 6.27
N VAL A 295 3.84 -17.69 4.95
CA VAL A 295 5.04 -17.78 4.10
C VAL A 295 6.09 -16.75 4.54
N TYR A 296 5.70 -15.49 4.71
CA TYR A 296 6.62 -14.44 5.15
C TYR A 296 7.10 -14.63 6.58
N PHE A 297 6.28 -15.20 7.47
CA PHE A 297 6.73 -15.57 8.80
C PHE A 297 7.89 -16.56 8.73
N ILE A 298 7.76 -17.62 7.93
CA ILE A 298 8.82 -18.62 7.74
C ILE A 298 10.07 -17.95 7.14
N VAL A 299 9.92 -17.13 6.09
CA VAL A 299 11.04 -16.42 5.46
C VAL A 299 11.76 -15.51 6.46
N LEU A 300 11.02 -14.78 7.31
CA LEU A 300 11.60 -13.89 8.33
C LEU A 300 12.30 -14.64 9.47
N GLN A 301 11.98 -15.92 9.72
CA GLN A 301 12.72 -16.74 10.69
C GLN A 301 14.03 -17.30 10.12
N LEU A 302 14.16 -17.33 8.78
CA LEU A 302 15.33 -17.88 8.08
C LEU A 302 16.40 -16.83 7.76
N ILE A 303 16.09 -15.53 7.92
CA ILE A 303 16.96 -14.38 7.62
C ILE A 303 17.40 -13.72 8.92
#